data_AF-A0A7C8VHS5-F1
#
_entry.id   AF-A0A7C8VHS5-F1
#
_cell.length_a   1.000
_cell.length_b   1.000
_cell.length_c   1.000
_cell.angle_alpha   90.00
_cell.angle_beta   90.00
_cell.angle_gamma   90.00
#
_symmetry.space_group_name_H-M   'P 1'
#
loop_
_entity.id
_entity.type
_entity.pdbx_description
1 polymer ?
#
loop_
_entity_poly.entity_id
_entity_poly.type
_entity_poly.pdbx_seq_one_letter_code
_entity_poly.pdbx_strand_id
1 'polypeptide(L)'
;MVFDGKGGVNVTVVSEIAVYKEERVVAHWDPDLYGSWLWPLICLFGASFGALHLISWETHFPTLTELWLWRASAIASIVSLLVFMHYPRVVLKWGGPVTMLSIISPAIYLLSRIVMIAGAIAAFRRADPALYETYVVSDYWIHIL
;
A
#
# COMPACT_ATOMS: atom_id res chain seq x y z
N MET A 1 -32.40 22.73 -23.21
CA MET A 1 -33.65 22.96 -22.45
C MET A 1 -34.81 22.75 -23.40
N VAL A 2 -35.51 21.63 -23.28
CA VAL A 2 -36.80 21.39 -23.95
C VAL A 2 -37.76 21.02 -22.81
N PHE A 3 -38.75 21.87 -22.56
CA PHE A 3 -39.78 21.63 -21.55
C PHE A 3 -41.06 21.20 -22.30
N ASP A 4 -41.43 19.93 -22.17
CA ASP A 4 -42.74 19.44 -22.62
C ASP A 4 -43.78 19.68 -21.50
N GLY A 5 -44.88 20.33 -21.87
CA GLY A 5 -45.91 20.90 -21.01
C GLY A 5 -47.05 19.94 -20.70
N LYS A 6 -46.76 18.77 -20.14
CA LYS A 6 -47.78 17.90 -19.54
C LYS A 6 -47.26 17.32 -18.22
N GLY A 7 -47.99 17.61 -17.13
CA GLY A 7 -47.69 17.20 -15.75
C GLY A 7 -47.83 15.68 -15.50
N GLY A 8 -47.28 14.85 -16.37
CA GLY A 8 -47.05 13.44 -16.13
C GLY A 8 -45.57 13.24 -15.85
N VAL A 9 -45.23 12.91 -14.60
CA VAL A 9 -43.89 12.42 -14.26
C VAL A 9 -43.66 11.15 -15.09
N ASN A 10 -42.77 11.22 -16.08
CA ASN A 10 -42.42 10.08 -16.93
C ASN A 10 -41.80 8.98 -16.05
N VAL A 11 -42.55 7.91 -15.80
CA VAL A 11 -42.13 6.75 -14.98
C VAL A 11 -40.85 6.13 -15.53
N THR A 12 -40.61 6.22 -16.84
CA THR A 12 -39.36 5.81 -17.50
C THR A 12 -38.15 6.62 -17.04
N VAL A 13 -38.26 7.95 -16.92
CA VAL A 13 -37.18 8.81 -16.42
C VAL A 13 -36.93 8.56 -14.92
N VAL A 14 -38.00 8.31 -14.15
CA VAL A 14 -37.85 7.92 -12.72
C VAL A 14 -37.21 6.54 -12.58
N SER A 15 -37.52 5.60 -13.49
CA SER A 15 -36.90 4.27 -13.50
C SER A 15 -35.43 4.30 -13.95
N GLU A 16 -35.07 5.22 -14.84
CA GLU A 16 -33.69 5.39 -15.32
C GLU A 16 -32.81 6.09 -14.26
N ILE A 17 -33.41 6.98 -13.45
CA ILE A 17 -32.75 7.61 -12.30
C ILE A 17 -32.61 6.64 -11.12
N ALA A 18 -33.48 5.64 -10.98
CA ALA A 18 -33.50 4.71 -9.84
C ALA A 18 -32.56 3.48 -9.96
N VAL A 19 -31.80 3.34 -11.05
CA VAL A 19 -30.93 2.16 -11.29
C VAL A 19 -29.45 2.54 -11.50
N TYR A 20 -28.98 3.65 -10.94
CA TYR A 20 -27.57 3.76 -10.60
C TYR A 20 -27.38 3.17 -9.20
N LYS A 21 -27.28 1.84 -9.13
CA LYS A 21 -26.72 1.16 -7.96
C LYS A 21 -25.27 1.63 -7.88
N GLU A 22 -25.06 2.71 -7.13
CA GLU A 22 -23.81 3.42 -6.97
C GLU A 22 -22.73 2.43 -6.54
N GLU A 23 -21.97 1.94 -7.52
CA GLU A 23 -20.88 1.03 -7.25
C GLU A 23 -19.81 1.86 -6.55
N ARG A 24 -19.59 1.65 -5.26
CA ARG A 24 -18.42 2.22 -4.58
C ARG A 24 -17.17 1.53 -5.12
N VAL A 25 -16.62 2.12 -6.18
CA VAL A 25 -15.28 1.84 -6.68
C VAL A 25 -14.31 2.42 -5.65
N VAL A 26 -13.52 1.54 -5.03
CA VAL A 26 -12.57 1.95 -3.98
C VAL A 26 -11.26 2.40 -4.61
N ALA A 27 -10.81 1.68 -5.63
CA ALA A 27 -9.63 2.05 -6.39
C ALA A 27 -9.81 1.63 -7.86
N HIS A 28 -9.50 2.56 -8.76
CA HIS A 28 -9.41 2.32 -10.19
C HIS A 28 -8.05 2.81 -10.66
N TRP A 29 -7.25 1.91 -11.23
CA TRP A 29 -6.01 2.29 -11.89
C TRP A 29 -6.32 2.94 -13.23
N ASP A 30 -5.64 4.04 -13.52
CA ASP A 30 -5.75 4.72 -14.81
C ASP A 30 -5.37 3.74 -15.95
N PRO A 31 -6.28 3.49 -16.91
CA PRO A 31 -6.02 2.58 -18.04
C PRO A 31 -4.79 2.97 -18.87
N ASP A 32 -4.46 4.26 -18.94
CA ASP A 32 -3.33 4.76 -19.73
C ASP A 32 -1.99 4.49 -19.00
N LEU A 33 -2.05 4.37 -17.68
CA LEU A 33 -0.89 4.05 -16.84
C LEU A 33 -0.71 2.52 -16.67
N TYR A 34 -1.81 1.79 -16.56
CA TYR A 34 -1.86 0.35 -16.37
C TYR A 34 -1.42 -0.39 -17.64
N GLY A 35 -0.22 -0.97 -17.64
CA GLY A 35 0.36 -1.63 -18.82
C GLY A 35 1.24 -0.73 -19.70
N SER A 36 1.43 0.53 -19.30
CA SER A 36 2.46 1.39 -19.89
C SER A 36 3.88 0.89 -19.57
N TRP A 37 4.89 1.43 -20.25
CA TRP A 37 6.29 1.13 -19.96
C TRP A 37 6.75 1.59 -18.56
N LEU A 38 6.04 2.57 -17.97
CA LEU A 38 6.29 3.07 -16.60
C LEU A 38 5.70 2.16 -15.52
N TRP A 39 4.72 1.33 -15.89
CA TRP A 39 4.06 0.41 -14.95
C TRP A 39 5.02 -0.49 -14.17
N PRO A 40 5.95 -1.25 -14.81
CA PRO A 40 6.92 -2.06 -14.08
C PRO A 40 7.86 -1.23 -13.20
N LEU A 41 8.17 0.01 -13.58
CA LEU A 41 9.00 0.89 -12.78
C LEU A 41 8.29 1.29 -11.48
N ILE A 42 7.01 1.64 -11.54
CA ILE A 42 6.18 1.94 -10.35
C ILE A 42 6.09 0.70 -9.45
N CYS A 43 5.89 -0.48 -10.04
CA CYS A 43 5.89 -1.75 -9.30
C CYS A 43 7.23 -1.98 -8.57
N LEU A 44 8.34 -1.72 -9.26
CA LEU A 44 9.69 -1.86 -8.72
C LEU A 44 9.94 -0.89 -7.55
N PHE A 45 9.54 0.37 -7.67
CA PHE A 45 9.65 1.36 -6.59
C PHE A 45 8.81 1.00 -5.36
N GLY A 46 7.62 0.44 -5.55
CA GLY A 46 6.82 0.00 -4.42
C GLY A 46 7.40 -1.25 -3.74
N ALA A 47 7.90 -2.22 -4.52
CA ALA A 47 8.55 -3.43 -3.99
C ALA A 47 9.89 -3.13 -3.31
N SER A 48 10.64 -2.13 -3.80
CA SER A 48 11.94 -1.75 -3.25
C SER A 48 11.85 -1.30 -1.80
N PHE A 49 10.75 -0.67 -1.37
CA PHE A 49 10.57 -0.31 0.03
C PHE A 49 10.59 -1.55 0.94
N GLY A 50 9.86 -2.61 0.59
CA GLY A 50 9.89 -3.85 1.36
C GLY A 50 11.26 -4.53 1.28
N ALA A 51 11.91 -4.48 0.11
CA ALA A 51 13.25 -5.02 -0.08
C ALA A 51 14.31 -4.31 0.77
N LEU A 52 14.26 -2.98 0.90
CA LEU A 52 15.16 -2.20 1.76
C LEU A 52 15.08 -2.67 3.22
N HIS A 53 13.89 -3.02 3.69
CA HIS A 53 13.70 -3.55 5.05
C HIS A 53 14.14 -5.01 5.20
N LEU A 54 14.25 -5.74 4.08
CA LEU A 54 14.87 -7.06 4.05
C LEU A 54 16.40 -6.99 4.01
N ILE A 55 17.02 -5.87 3.63
CA ILE A 55 18.50 -5.73 3.70
C ILE A 55 18.98 -5.92 5.14
N SER A 56 18.20 -5.50 6.14
CA SER A 56 18.47 -5.73 7.55
C SER A 56 18.11 -7.15 8.01
N TRP A 57 18.13 -8.16 7.12
CA TRP A 57 17.76 -9.54 7.43
C TRP A 57 18.52 -10.12 8.63
N GLU A 58 19.83 -9.87 8.70
CA GLU A 58 20.73 -10.38 9.74
C GLU A 58 20.80 -9.50 11.00
N THR A 59 19.87 -8.55 11.16
CA THR A 59 19.82 -7.75 12.39
C THR A 59 19.32 -8.56 13.58
N HIS A 60 19.97 -8.35 14.72
CA HIS A 60 19.66 -9.09 15.94
C HIS A 60 18.55 -8.39 16.71
N PHE A 61 17.35 -8.98 16.71
CA PHE A 61 16.24 -8.54 17.57
C PHE A 61 16.29 -9.28 18.90
N PRO A 62 15.88 -8.64 20.02
CA PRO A 62 15.96 -9.25 21.33
C PRO A 62 14.98 -10.41 21.52
N THR A 63 13.91 -10.47 20.71
CA THR A 63 12.98 -11.60 20.70
C THR A 63 12.82 -12.19 19.31
N LEU A 64 12.65 -13.52 19.26
CA LEU A 64 12.36 -14.26 18.03
C LEU A 64 11.05 -13.76 17.38
N THR A 65 10.06 -13.40 18.19
CA THR A 65 8.77 -12.86 17.70
C THR A 65 8.95 -11.54 16.98
N GLU A 66 9.72 -10.59 17.52
CA GLU A 66 9.97 -9.30 16.85
C GLU A 66 10.74 -9.49 15.53
N LEU A 67 11.71 -10.41 15.49
CA LEU A 67 12.44 -10.76 14.27
C LEU A 67 11.51 -11.27 13.17
N TRP A 68 10.68 -12.26 13.48
CA TRP A 68 9.76 -12.84 12.50
C TRP A 68 8.66 -11.87 12.12
N LEU A 69 8.18 -11.05 13.06
CA LEU A 69 7.18 -10.03 12.78
C LEU A 69 7.74 -8.98 11.80
N TRP A 70 9.00 -8.57 11.95
CA TRP A 70 9.70 -7.71 11.00
C TRP A 70 9.83 -8.35 9.61
N ARG A 71 10.36 -9.57 9.54
CA ARG A 71 10.57 -10.28 8.26
C ARG A 71 9.26 -10.58 7.55
N ALA A 72 8.28 -11.09 8.28
CA ALA A 72 6.96 -11.43 7.73
C ALA A 72 6.21 -10.18 7.27
N SER A 73 6.28 -9.06 8.01
CA SER A 73 5.66 -7.80 7.57
C SER A 73 6.34 -7.22 6.32
N ALA A 74 7.67 -7.28 6.22
CA ALA A 74 8.38 -6.85 5.02
C ALA A 74 7.99 -7.70 3.78
N ILE A 75 7.97 -9.03 3.91
CA ILE A 75 7.56 -9.94 2.82
C ILE A 75 6.09 -9.74 2.48
N ALA A 76 5.21 -9.68 3.49
CA ALA A 76 3.78 -9.45 3.28
C ALA A 76 3.52 -8.12 2.57
N SER A 77 4.29 -7.08 2.86
CA SER A 77 4.20 -5.78 2.17
C SER A 77 4.54 -5.90 0.68
N ILE A 78 5.59 -6.63 0.31
CA ILE A 78 5.96 -6.86 -1.09
C ILE A 78 4.87 -7.67 -1.81
N VAL A 79 4.47 -8.80 -1.23
CA VAL A 79 3.50 -9.71 -1.85
C VAL A 79 2.15 -9.03 -2.00
N SER A 80 1.65 -8.38 -0.96
CA SER A 80 0.36 -7.69 -1.00
C SER A 80 0.33 -6.57 -2.03
N LEU A 81 1.43 -5.82 -2.16
CA LEU A 81 1.56 -4.79 -3.19
C LEU A 81 1.54 -5.40 -4.60
N LEU A 82 2.33 -6.44 -4.87
CA LEU A 82 2.37 -7.10 -6.17
C LEU A 82 1.00 -7.68 -6.55
N VAL A 83 0.30 -8.28 -5.58
CA VAL A 83 -1.05 -8.81 -5.76
C VAL A 83 -2.04 -7.68 -6.06
N PHE A 84 -2.00 -6.57 -5.33
CA PHE A 84 -2.86 -5.40 -5.58
C PHE A 84 -2.63 -4.82 -6.98
N MET A 85 -1.38 -4.75 -7.42
CA MET A 85 -0.97 -4.26 -8.73
C MET A 85 -1.47 -5.15 -9.89
N HIS A 86 -1.82 -6.40 -9.63
CA HIS A 86 -2.42 -7.27 -10.65
C HIS A 86 -3.91 -6.96 -10.92
N TYR A 87 -4.58 -6.24 -10.02
CA TYR A 87 -6.00 -5.94 -10.13
C TYR A 87 -6.23 -4.50 -10.62
N PRO A 88 -6.69 -4.30 -11.88
CA PRO A 88 -6.90 -2.96 -12.45
C PRO A 88 -8.08 -2.20 -11.82
N ARG A 89 -9.04 -2.93 -11.23
CA ARG A 89 -10.22 -2.36 -10.57
C ARG A 89 -10.52 -3.08 -9.26
N VAL A 90 -10.68 -2.32 -8.19
CA VAL A 90 -11.12 -2.79 -6.88
C VAL A 90 -12.50 -2.22 -6.60
N VAL A 91 -13.52 -3.05 -6.80
CA VAL A 91 -14.92 -2.69 -6.62
C VAL A 91 -15.40 -3.29 -5.30
N LEU A 92 -16.03 -2.49 -4.43
CA LEU A 92 -16.60 -2.97 -3.16
C LEU A 92 -17.95 -3.68 -3.41
N LYS A 93 -17.94 -4.71 -4.24
CA LYS A 93 -19.09 -5.56 -4.54
C LYS A 93 -18.79 -6.98 -4.10
N TRP A 94 -19.68 -7.54 -3.28
CA TRP A 94 -19.70 -8.97 -2.98
C TRP A 94 -20.08 -9.74 -4.26
N GLY A 95 -19.07 -10.17 -5.02
CA GLY A 95 -19.25 -10.83 -6.32
C GLY A 95 -18.43 -12.12 -6.49
N GLY A 96 -17.51 -12.43 -5.57
CA GLY A 96 -16.73 -13.66 -5.62
C GLY A 96 -15.42 -13.62 -4.82
N PRO A 97 -14.68 -14.75 -4.77
CA PRO A 97 -13.42 -14.85 -4.02
C PRO A 97 -12.33 -13.90 -4.51
N VAL A 98 -12.33 -13.55 -5.81
CA VAL A 98 -11.36 -12.62 -6.41
C VAL A 98 -11.55 -11.20 -5.87
N THR A 99 -12.80 -10.75 -5.65
CA THR A 99 -13.08 -9.44 -5.07
C THR A 99 -12.70 -9.36 -3.59
N MET A 100 -12.75 -10.49 -2.88
CA MET A 100 -12.28 -10.57 -1.51
C MET A 100 -10.76 -10.41 -1.44
N LEU A 101 -10.02 -11.06 -2.34
CA LEU A 101 -8.56 -10.95 -2.43
C LEU A 101 -8.09 -9.53 -2.75
N SER A 102 -8.79 -8.82 -3.65
CA SER A 102 -8.43 -7.45 -4.03
C SER A 102 -8.68 -6.40 -2.94
N ILE A 103 -9.57 -6.68 -1.98
CA ILE A 103 -9.81 -5.85 -0.80
C ILE A 103 -8.87 -6.24 0.35
N ILE A 104 -8.59 -7.53 0.50
CA ILE A 104 -7.68 -8.04 1.55
C ILE A 104 -6.24 -7.59 1.28
N SER A 105 -5.78 -7.57 0.02
CA SER A 105 -4.40 -7.19 -0.29
C SER A 105 -4.01 -5.78 0.19
N PRO A 106 -4.75 -4.69 -0.09
CA PRO A 106 -4.40 -3.37 0.45
C PRO A 106 -4.53 -3.31 1.98
N ALA A 107 -5.46 -4.08 2.59
CA ALA A 107 -5.58 -4.15 4.04
C ALA A 107 -4.35 -4.79 4.69
N ILE A 108 -3.87 -5.92 4.15
CA ILE A 108 -2.64 -6.58 4.59
C ILE A 108 -1.42 -5.67 4.38
N TYR A 109 -1.38 -4.95 3.26
CA TYR A 109 -0.32 -3.97 3.00
C TYR A 109 -0.28 -2.89 4.08
N LEU A 110 -1.42 -2.28 4.41
CA LEU A 110 -1.49 -1.26 5.46
C LEU A 110 -1.15 -1.81 6.84
N LEU A 111 -1.63 -3.01 7.18
CA LEU A 111 -1.31 -3.65 8.46
C LEU A 111 0.20 -3.92 8.57
N SER A 112 0.81 -4.44 7.50
CA SER A 112 2.26 -4.69 7.46
C SER A 112 3.05 -3.40 7.67
N ARG A 113 2.60 -2.28 7.09
CA ARG A 113 3.21 -0.96 7.28
C ARG A 113 3.13 -0.48 8.72
N ILE A 114 1.98 -0.63 9.37
CA ILE A 114 1.80 -0.25 10.78
C ILE A 114 2.75 -1.06 11.67
N VAL A 115 2.84 -2.37 11.43
CA VAL A 115 3.75 -3.26 12.16
C VAL A 115 5.22 -2.84 12.00
N MET A 116 5.64 -2.51 10.77
CA MET A 116 7.00 -2.06 10.50
C MET A 116 7.31 -0.72 11.18
N ILE A 117 6.38 0.24 11.17
CA ILE A 117 6.53 1.52 11.87
C ILE A 117 6.64 1.30 13.38
N ALA A 118 5.77 0.45 13.95
CA ALA A 118 5.81 0.12 15.37
C ALA A 118 7.14 -0.56 15.76
N GLY A 119 7.63 -1.48 14.92
CA GLY A 119 8.95 -2.12 15.08
C GLY A 119 10.09 -1.11 15.03
N ALA A 120 10.05 -0.16 14.09
CA ALA A 120 11.06 0.90 13.99
C ALA A 120 11.06 1.82 15.22
N ILE A 121 9.89 2.25 15.69
CA ILE A 121 9.77 3.08 16.91
C ILE A 121 10.27 2.31 18.14
N ALA A 122 9.90 1.03 18.27
CA ALA A 122 10.34 0.20 19.37
C ALA A 122 11.87 0.00 19.36
N ALA A 123 12.46 -0.15 18.18
CA ALA A 123 13.91 -0.23 18.00
C ALA A 123 14.59 1.09 18.38
N PHE A 124 14.10 2.24 17.89
CA PHE A 124 14.65 3.55 18.25
C PHE A 124 14.53 3.86 19.74
N ARG A 125 13.42 3.47 20.39
CA ARG A 125 13.26 3.66 21.84
C ARG A 125 14.26 2.86 22.67
N ARG A 126 14.77 1.75 22.13
CA ARG A 126 15.75 0.87 22.77
C ARG A 126 17.16 1.07 22.24
N ALA A 127 17.36 2.01 21.32
CA ALA A 127 18.66 2.33 20.78
C ALA A 127 19.57 2.84 21.91
N ASP A 128 20.82 2.36 21.92
CA ASP A 128 21.81 2.78 22.91
C ASP A 128 22.01 4.30 22.82
N PRO A 129 21.95 5.05 23.93
CA PRO A 129 22.26 6.48 23.96
C PRO A 129 23.61 6.82 23.29
N ALA A 130 24.58 5.89 23.30
CA ALA A 130 25.87 6.04 22.64
C ALA A 130 25.78 6.22 21.12
N LEU A 131 24.65 5.85 20.47
CA LEU A 131 24.40 6.13 19.05
C LEU A 131 24.15 7.62 18.78
N TYR A 132 23.75 8.40 19.80
CA TYR A 132 23.55 9.84 19.70
C TYR A 132 24.80 10.64 20.09
N GLU A 133 25.84 9.98 20.61
CA GLU A 133 27.16 10.60 20.71
C GLU A 133 27.75 10.69 19.31
N THR A 134 27.54 11.83 18.67
CA THR A 134 27.98 12.07 17.30
C THR A 134 29.50 12.00 17.23
N TYR A 135 30.02 11.07 16.43
CA TYR A 135 31.37 11.16 15.88
C TYR A 135 31.48 12.51 15.15
N VAL A 136 32.44 13.34 15.55
CA VAL A 136 32.65 14.63 14.90
C VAL A 136 33.04 14.36 13.46
N VAL A 137 32.18 14.75 12.51
CA VAL A 137 32.41 14.54 11.06
C VAL A 137 33.76 15.13 10.61
N SER A 138 34.31 16.08 11.37
CA SER A 138 35.65 16.63 11.16
C SER A 138 36.79 15.61 11.27
N ASP A 139 36.63 14.51 12.03
CA ASP A 139 37.68 13.48 12.18
C ASP A 139 37.83 12.62 10.92
N TYR A 140 36.79 12.47 10.10
CA TYR A 140 36.82 11.62 8.91
C TYR A 140 37.28 12.34 7.64
N TRP A 141 37.17 13.67 7.57
CA TRP A 141 37.60 14.41 6.37
C TRP A 141 39.11 14.34 6.12
N ILE A 142 39.90 14.15 7.17
CA ILE A 142 41.37 14.06 7.10
C ILE A 142 41.85 12.71 6.52
N HIS A 143 40.99 11.70 6.42
CA HIS A 143 41.34 10.40 5.85
C HIS A 143 41.03 10.25 4.35
N ILE A 144 40.51 11.30 3.69
CA ILE A 144 40.17 11.31 2.25
C ILE A 144 41.17 12.18 1.42
N LEU A 145 42.07 12.91 2.09
CA LEU A 145 43.19 13.66 1.48
C LEU A 145 44.52 12.92 1.68
#